data_AF-A0A971SEI6-F1
#
_entry.id   AF-A0A971SEI6-F1
#
_cell.length_a   1.000
_cell.length_b   1.000
_cell.length_c   1.000
_cell.angle_alpha   90.00
_cell.angle_beta   90.00
_cell.angle_gamma   90.00
#
_symmetry.space_group_name_H-M   'P 1'
#
loop_
_entity.id
_entity.type
_entity.pdbx_description
1 polymer ?
#
loop_
_entity_poly.entity_id
_entity_poly.type
_entity_poly.pdbx_seq_one_letter_code
_entity_poly.pdbx_strand_id
1 'polypeptide(L)'
;MVMKIRDYLDNQLTLEEVLKEYESLSPEEEIAKKIAMLRQEKELTQKQLSQLTGIDQADISKIESGNRTVSIKLLKKIADAFDMKLIIDFEQKDE
;
A
#
# COMPACT_ATOMS: atom_id res chain seq x y z
N MET A 1 -12.43 -4.39 0.67
CA MET A 1 -12.22 -5.55 1.56
C MET A 1 -10.93 -6.18 1.09
N VAL A 2 -9.84 -6.08 1.86
CA VAL A 2 -8.56 -6.70 1.48
C VAL A 2 -8.65 -8.16 1.87
N MET A 3 -8.56 -9.07 0.91
CA MET A 3 -8.37 -10.49 1.22
C MET A 3 -7.01 -10.62 1.91
N LYS A 4 -7.01 -11.03 3.17
CA LYS A 4 -5.80 -11.34 3.93
C LYS A 4 -5.13 -12.55 3.27
N ILE A 5 -3.82 -12.75 3.45
CA ILE A 5 -3.14 -14.01 3.07
C ILE A 5 -3.92 -15.23 3.58
N ARG A 6 -4.57 -15.09 4.74
CA ARG A 6 -5.46 -16.10 5.31
C ARG A 6 -6.69 -16.39 4.43
N ASP A 7 -7.27 -15.38 3.80
CA ASP A 7 -8.41 -15.53 2.90
C ASP A 7 -8.00 -16.24 1.59
N TYR A 8 -6.74 -16.10 1.15
CA TYR A 8 -6.20 -16.88 0.03
C TYR A 8 -5.98 -18.36 0.40
N LEU A 9 -5.48 -18.62 1.60
CA LEU A 9 -5.32 -19.97 2.14
C LEU A 9 -6.67 -20.67 2.36
N ASP A 10 -7.67 -19.92 2.82
CA ASP A 10 -9.03 -20.43 3.08
C ASP A 10 -9.79 -20.72 1.77
N ASN A 11 -9.48 -20.00 0.67
CA ASN A 11 -10.12 -20.18 -0.63
C ASN A 11 -9.37 -21.14 -1.59
N GLN A 12 -8.25 -21.75 -1.17
CA GLN A 12 -7.40 -22.62 -2.00
C GLN A 12 -7.02 -22.03 -3.38
N LEU A 13 -6.81 -20.71 -3.44
CA LEU A 13 -6.38 -20.06 -4.68
C LEU A 13 -4.93 -20.46 -5.02
N THR A 14 -4.66 -20.66 -6.31
CA THR A 14 -3.31 -20.97 -6.80
C THR A 14 -2.41 -19.74 -6.77
N LEU A 15 -1.08 -19.95 -6.72
CA LEU A 15 -0.12 -18.86 -6.78
C LEU A 15 -0.27 -18.05 -8.09
N GLU A 16 -0.56 -18.71 -9.21
CA GLU A 16 -0.84 -18.03 -10.48
C GLU A 16 -2.06 -17.10 -10.41
N GLU A 17 -3.15 -17.50 -9.76
CA GLU A 17 -4.36 -16.67 -9.65
C GLU A 17 -4.12 -15.42 -8.77
N VAL A 18 -3.36 -15.58 -7.69
CA VAL A 18 -2.98 -14.46 -6.81
C VAL A 18 -2.06 -13.47 -7.52
N LEU A 19 -1.07 -13.97 -8.26
CA LEU A 19 -0.15 -13.12 -9.02
C LEU A 19 -0.90 -12.34 -10.11
N LYS A 20 -1.82 -12.99 -10.82
CA LYS A 20 -2.60 -12.34 -11.86
C LYS A 20 -3.52 -11.23 -11.34
N GLU A 21 -4.11 -11.42 -10.16
CA GLU A 21 -4.86 -10.36 -9.47
C GLU A 21 -3.93 -9.20 -9.09
N TYR A 22 -2.72 -9.49 -8.61
CA TYR A 22 -1.74 -8.48 -8.24
C TYR A 22 -1.21 -7.68 -9.44
N GLU A 23 -0.93 -8.35 -10.56
CA GLU A 23 -0.50 -7.72 -11.82
C GLU A 23 -1.60 -6.86 -12.46
N SER A 24 -2.86 -7.05 -12.08
CA SER A 24 -4.00 -6.29 -12.58
C SER A 24 -4.32 -5.03 -11.78
N LEU A 25 -3.55 -4.75 -10.72
CA LEU A 25 -3.78 -3.60 -9.85
C LEU A 25 -3.48 -2.28 -10.56
N SER A 26 -4.28 -1.27 -10.25
CA SER A 26 -3.91 0.10 -10.57
C SER A 26 -2.69 0.54 -9.74
N PRO A 27 -1.86 1.48 -10.26
CA PRO A 27 -0.73 2.04 -9.50
C PRO A 27 -1.14 2.59 -8.13
N GLU A 28 -2.35 3.16 -8.02
CA GLU A 28 -2.90 3.66 -6.76
C GLU A 28 -3.11 2.54 -5.74
N GLU A 29 -3.61 1.38 -6.17
CA GLU A 29 -3.83 0.21 -5.32
C GLU A 29 -2.52 -0.44 -4.88
N GLU A 30 -1.54 -0.53 -5.78
CA GLU A 30 -0.19 -1.01 -5.45
C GLU A 30 0.45 -0.15 -4.36
N ILE A 31 0.39 1.17 -4.50
CA ILE A 31 0.91 2.12 -3.52
C ILE A 31 0.18 1.96 -2.18
N ALA A 32 -1.16 1.87 -2.19
CA ALA A 32 -1.96 1.67 -0.97
C ALA A 32 -1.55 0.39 -0.23
N LYS A 33 -1.44 -0.73 -0.95
CA LYS A 33 -1.02 -2.02 -0.41
C LYS A 33 0.40 -1.93 0.16
N LYS A 34 1.34 -1.33 -0.57
CA LYS A 34 2.73 -1.20 -0.14
C LYS A 34 2.87 -0.39 1.15
N ILE A 35 2.10 0.69 1.30
CA ILE A 35 2.05 1.47 2.55
C ILE A 35 1.51 0.62 3.71
N ALA A 36 0.42 -0.12 3.49
CA ALA A 36 -0.17 -0.97 4.52
C ALA A 36 0.79 -2.09 4.95
N MET A 37 1.49 -2.72 3.99
CA MET A 37 2.49 -3.76 4.26
C MET A 37 3.67 -3.20 5.07
N LEU A 38 4.27 -2.09 4.64
CA LEU A 38 5.38 -1.45 5.37
C LEU A 38 4.97 -1.08 6.80
N ARG A 39 3.75 -0.58 6.99
CA ARG A 39 3.22 -0.30 8.32
C ARG A 39 3.16 -1.56 9.19
N GLN A 40 2.69 -2.68 8.63
CA GLN A 40 2.61 -3.96 9.32
C GLN A 40 3.98 -4.57 9.63
N GLU A 41 4.93 -4.49 8.70
CA GLU A 41 6.31 -4.94 8.90
C GLU A 41 7.02 -4.19 10.04
N LYS A 42 6.66 -2.91 10.23
CA LYS A 42 7.16 -2.08 11.34
C LYS A 42 6.31 -2.21 12.61
N GLU A 43 5.31 -3.10 12.62
CA GLU A 43 4.38 -3.34 13.74
C GLU A 43 3.63 -2.08 14.21
N LEU A 44 3.39 -1.13 13.30
CA LEU A 44 2.74 0.12 13.62
C LEU A 44 1.22 0.03 13.48
N THR A 45 0.50 0.60 14.43
CA THR A 45 -0.92 0.93 14.25
C THR A 45 -1.08 2.11 13.29
N GLN A 46 -2.26 2.26 12.68
CA GLN A 46 -2.55 3.45 11.84
C GLN A 46 -2.42 4.75 12.63
N LYS A 47 -2.71 4.73 13.94
CA LYS A 47 -2.53 5.89 14.84
C LYS A 47 -1.05 6.21 15.05
N GLN A 48 -0.18 5.22 15.20
CA GLN A 48 1.26 5.46 15.32
C GLN A 48 1.85 5.98 14.01
N LEU A 49 1.44 5.42 12.87
CA LEU A 49 1.84 5.96 11.56
C LEU A 49 1.36 7.41 11.37
N SER A 50 0.16 7.74 11.86
CA SER A 50 -0.36 9.11 11.88
C SER A 50 0.56 10.05 12.64
N GLN A 51 1.01 9.66 13.82
CA GLN A 51 1.92 10.46 14.64
C GLN A 51 3.30 10.63 13.98
N LEU A 52 3.82 9.60 13.33
CA LEU A 52 5.14 9.65 12.66
C LEU A 52 5.12 10.54 11.41
N THR A 53 4.04 10.48 10.63
CA THR A 53 3.94 11.17 9.33
C THR A 53 3.29 12.56 9.43
N GLY A 54 2.58 12.84 10.53
CA GLY A 54 1.72 14.00 10.68
C GLY A 54 0.49 13.98 9.76
N ILE A 55 0.11 12.81 9.24
CA ILE A 55 -1.10 12.59 8.45
C ILE A 55 -2.21 12.15 9.39
N ASP A 56 -3.44 12.61 9.18
CA ASP A 56 -4.57 12.17 10.01
C ASP A 56 -4.79 10.65 9.93
N GLN A 57 -5.21 10.03 11.04
CA GLN A 57 -5.41 8.58 11.09
C GLN A 57 -6.55 8.10 10.16
N ALA A 58 -7.61 8.90 9.98
CA ALA A 58 -8.67 8.60 9.03
C ALA A 58 -8.16 8.71 7.59
N ASP A 59 -7.28 9.67 7.33
CA ASP A 59 -6.60 9.83 6.05
C ASP A 59 -5.68 8.64 5.72
N ILE A 60 -4.92 8.14 6.69
CA ILE A 60 -4.12 6.91 6.55
C ILE A 60 -5.01 5.71 6.24
N SER A 61 -6.13 5.56 6.96
CA SER A 61 -7.08 4.48 6.71
C SER A 61 -7.65 4.52 5.29
N LYS A 62 -7.96 5.72 4.77
CA LYS A 62 -8.40 5.91 3.38
C LYS A 62 -7.30 5.62 2.36
N ILE A 63 -6.06 6.01 2.65
CA ILE A 63 -4.90 5.72 1.80
C ILE A 63 -4.69 4.20 1.71
N GLU A 64 -4.63 3.50 2.84
CA GLU A 64 -4.39 2.05 2.88
C GLU A 64 -5.53 1.22 2.27
N SER A 65 -6.73 1.80 2.16
CA SER A 65 -7.88 1.16 1.52
C SER A 65 -8.06 1.54 0.05
N GLY A 66 -7.15 2.33 -0.54
CA GLY A 66 -7.23 2.78 -1.93
C GLY A 66 -8.29 3.84 -2.21
N ASN A 67 -9.00 4.32 -1.17
CA ASN A 67 -10.11 5.27 -1.30
C ASN A 67 -9.65 6.74 -1.28
N ARG A 68 -8.34 6.99 -1.37
CA ARG A 68 -7.78 8.34 -1.41
C ARG A 68 -6.55 8.40 -2.30
N THR A 69 -6.60 9.30 -3.28
CA THR A 69 -5.46 9.64 -4.11
C THR A 69 -4.35 10.28 -3.27
N VAL A 70 -3.14 9.76 -3.43
CA VAL A 70 -1.96 10.17 -2.68
C VAL A 70 -1.13 11.12 -3.54
N SER A 71 -0.77 12.29 -3.00
CA SER A 71 0.18 13.18 -3.68
C SER A 71 1.62 12.70 -3.49
N ILE A 72 2.52 13.02 -4.43
CA ILE A 72 3.96 12.74 -4.31
C ILE A 72 4.54 13.32 -3.00
N LYS A 73 4.07 14.50 -2.58
CA LYS A 73 4.49 15.11 -1.31
C LYS A 73 4.13 14.24 -0.11
N LEU A 74 2.97 13.59 -0.13
CA LEU A 74 2.53 12.72 0.94
C LEU A 74 3.29 11.37 0.90
N LEU A 75 3.53 10.82 -0.29
CA LEU A 75 4.39 9.65 -0.46
C LEU A 75 5.80 9.88 0.07
N LYS A 76 6.36 11.08 -0.16
CA LYS A 76 7.66 11.46 0.38
C LYS A 76 7.66 11.48 1.91
N LYS A 77 6.63 12.06 2.55
CA LYS A 77 6.50 12.04 4.02
C LYS A 77 6.43 10.63 4.59
N ILE A 78 5.72 9.73 3.90
CA ILE A 78 5.62 8.34 4.31
C ILE A 78 6.97 7.65 4.17
N ALA A 79 7.69 7.86 3.06
CA ALA A 79 9.02 7.32 2.86
C ALA A 79 9.99 7.82 3.94
N ASP A 80 9.99 9.13 4.24
CA ASP A 80 10.80 9.73 5.30
C ASP A 80 10.46 9.12 6.68
N ALA A 81 9.17 8.90 6.99
CA ALA A 81 8.73 8.27 8.24
C ALA A 81 9.16 6.81 8.40
N PHE A 82 9.44 6.12 7.29
CA PHE A 82 9.96 4.75 7.28
C PHE A 82 11.49 4.68 7.13
N ASP A 83 12.19 5.83 7.07
CA ASP A 83 13.62 5.94 6.74
C ASP A 83 13.96 5.30 5.39
N MET A 84 13.11 5.59 4.38
CA MET A 84 13.20 5.05 3.03
C MET A 84 13.29 6.17 1.99
N LYS A 85 13.86 5.83 0.83
CA LYS A 85 13.91 6.72 -0.34
C LYS A 85 12.72 6.45 -1.26
N LEU A 86 11.95 7.50 -1.59
CA LEU A 86 10.95 7.43 -2.65
C LEU A 86 11.63 7.40 -4.02
N ILE A 87 11.34 6.35 -4.81
CA ILE A 87 11.75 6.21 -6.20
C ILE A 87 10.48 6.13 -7.04
N ILE A 88 10.42 6.91 -8.12
CA ILE A 88 9.34 6.92 -9.11
C ILE A 88 10.00 6.76 -10.46
N ASP A 89 9.49 5.84 -11.27
CA ASP A 89 10.01 5.54 -12.60
C ASP A 89 8.87 5.43 -13.61
N PHE A 90 9.21 5.40 -14.90
CA PHE A 90 8.27 5.23 -16.00
C PHE A 90 8.68 4.01 -16.85
N GLU A 91 7.70 3.18 -17.18
CA GLU A 91 7.91 2.01 -18.04
C GLU A 91 7.19 2.22 -19.38
N GLN A 92 7.68 1.56 -20.43
CA GLN A 92 6.97 1.54 -21.71
C GLN A 92 5.69 0.73 -21.52
N LYS A 93 4.55 1.28 -21.98
CA LYS A 93 3.34 0.48 -22.11
C LYS A 93 3.49 -0.39 -23.35
N ASP A 94 3.46 -1.70 -23.17
CA ASP A 94 3.17 -2.60 -24.28
C ASP A 94 1.73 -2.30 -24.74
N GLU A 95 1.59 -1.88 -26.00
CA GLU A 95 0.28 -1.67 -26.67
C GLU A 95 -0.52 -2.97 -26.85
#